data_AF-A0A8X8WJZ7-F1
#
_entry.id   AF-A0A8X8WJZ7-F1
#
_cell.length_a   1.000
_cell.length_b   1.000
_cell.length_c   1.000
_cell.angle_alpha   90.00
_cell.angle_beta   90.00
_cell.angle_gamma   90.00
#
_symmetry.space_group_name_H-M   'P 1'
#
loop_
_entity.id
_entity.type
_entity.pdbx_description
1 polymer ?
#
loop_
_entity_poly.entity_id
_entity_poly.type
_entity_poly.pdbx_seq_one_letter_code
_entity_poly.pdbx_strand_id
1 'polypeptide(L)'
;MVSLQCINVGLNTLFKVAANGGMSRHVFIVYAYAVAALILLPAPFFSRRSGTLPSLNLSILVKFFVLGVIGYSSQLMGFTGINYGSPTLASAISNLSPAFTFVLAVIFRMEKLVVSSSRTWAKVVGAVVSISGAFVVTFYKGPIIINADAPLSTPLSLYPVFDSPRSDWILEYPSGLTIMFFYSSSVSLLAALVGIFVEPDSTIWIIKPDIALVSIVCSGVLNGCISNSVDSWLLHMRGPVYVAMFKPLQIAIAAAMGVIILGDTLYLGSMIGAIIIVTGFYTVMWGKAKEEVGDFVTETGDLEWSTTDQTHPFLQTPKYNDLKITSPKSGAEKIELTNEQDEEIIKSEVEGKIPSCSLYGLLGKNFKDRFGHVGVAELSGLVGSSNPVDHGVPYSLTEEFVRVYRMHPLLPDKLRLRNIHASPGPNKSPPLDTEIDMVELIGKKGTENLSKIGLRKQIVSMCHQACGALELWNYPIFLRNLVAHNVDGTDRPGPVEVSPSNFGFTLYRDRERNVARYNDFRRGLLMIPITKWEELTGEEEAIETLRQVYNDDVEELDLLVGLLAEKKIKGFAISETAFFIFLIMATRRLEADRFFTSDFNEETCTRRRGWNG
;
A
#
# COMPACT_ATOMS: atom_id res chain seq x y z
N MET A 1 -8.27 6.39 -10.09
CA MET A 1 -8.91 5.22 -10.75
C MET A 1 -10.19 5.58 -11.49
N VAL A 2 -11.19 6.19 -10.85
CA VAL A 2 -12.45 6.59 -11.51
C VAL A 2 -12.21 7.41 -12.78
N SER A 3 -11.38 8.47 -12.71
CA SER A 3 -11.04 9.30 -13.89
C SER A 3 -10.40 8.49 -15.02
N LEU A 4 -9.64 7.44 -14.69
CA LEU A 4 -8.97 6.58 -15.66
C LEU A 4 -9.97 5.64 -16.35
N GLN A 5 -11.00 5.17 -15.62
CA GLN A 5 -12.11 4.45 -16.24
C GLN A 5 -12.94 5.34 -17.17
N CYS A 6 -13.17 6.61 -16.78
CA CYS A 6 -13.82 7.60 -17.66
C CYS A 6 -13.01 7.84 -18.94
N ILE A 7 -11.69 7.99 -18.83
CA ILE A 7 -10.80 8.15 -19.99
C ILE A 7 -10.91 6.94 -20.91
N ASN A 8 -10.76 5.72 -20.39
CA ASN A 8 -10.83 4.50 -21.20
C ASN A 8 -12.15 4.36 -21.95
N VAL A 9 -13.28 4.58 -21.27
CA VAL A 9 -14.61 4.52 -21.90
C VAL A 9 -14.79 5.64 -22.93
N GLY A 10 -14.35 6.86 -22.61
CA GLY A 10 -14.43 8.00 -23.52
C GLY A 10 -13.63 7.78 -24.80
N LEU A 11 -12.45 7.17 -24.71
CA LEU A 11 -11.63 6.85 -25.88
C LEU A 11 -12.24 5.74 -26.74
N ASN A 12 -12.82 4.70 -26.13
CA ASN A 12 -13.57 3.68 -26.87
C ASN A 12 -14.78 4.27 -27.60
N THR A 13 -15.45 5.23 -26.97
CA THR A 13 -16.58 5.98 -27.54
C THR A 13 -16.13 6.85 -28.70
N LEU A 14 -15.04 7.61 -28.55
CA LEU A 14 -14.43 8.42 -29.61
C LEU A 14 -13.97 7.57 -30.79
N PHE A 15 -13.35 6.41 -30.51
CA PHE A 15 -12.98 5.45 -31.55
C PHE A 15 -14.23 4.95 -32.31
N LYS A 16 -15.31 4.60 -31.61
CA LYS A 16 -16.56 4.17 -32.25
C LYS A 16 -17.16 5.25 -33.15
N VAL A 17 -17.13 6.51 -32.74
CA VAL A 17 -17.59 7.64 -33.57
C VAL A 17 -16.72 7.76 -34.83
N ALA A 18 -15.39 7.72 -34.69
CA ALA A 18 -14.47 7.77 -35.83
C ALA A 18 -14.65 6.57 -36.79
N ALA A 19 -14.85 5.38 -36.25
CA ALA A 19 -15.11 4.17 -37.02
C ALA A 19 -16.43 4.24 -37.80
N ASN A 20 -17.50 4.77 -37.21
CA ASN A 20 -18.77 5.01 -37.90
C ASN A 20 -18.60 6.05 -39.02
N GLY A 21 -17.64 6.98 -38.88
CA GLY A 21 -17.22 7.92 -39.93
C GLY A 21 -16.34 7.32 -41.04
N GLY A 22 -16.11 6.00 -41.03
CA GLY A 22 -15.35 5.30 -42.08
C GLY A 22 -13.86 5.12 -41.78
N MET A 23 -13.39 5.43 -40.57
CA MET A 23 -11.99 5.26 -40.20
C MET A 23 -11.60 3.77 -40.11
N SER A 24 -10.50 3.38 -40.78
CA SER A 24 -9.95 2.03 -40.68
C SER A 24 -9.29 1.79 -39.31
N ARG A 25 -9.59 0.63 -38.72
CA ARG A 25 -9.10 0.21 -37.40
C ARG A 25 -7.58 -0.02 -37.39
N HIS A 26 -7.04 -0.53 -38.50
CA HIS A 26 -5.62 -0.79 -38.66
C HIS A 26 -4.85 0.53 -38.63
N VAL A 27 -5.30 1.49 -39.45
CA VAL A 27 -4.74 2.84 -39.52
C VAL A 27 -4.84 3.56 -38.18
N PHE A 28 -5.97 3.44 -37.48
CA PHE A 28 -6.12 3.97 -36.12
C PHE A 28 -5.07 3.44 -35.14
N ILE A 29 -4.88 2.11 -35.09
CA ILE A 29 -3.90 1.48 -34.20
C ILE A 29 -2.48 1.94 -34.56
N VAL A 30 -2.13 2.03 -35.85
CA VAL A 30 -0.80 2.50 -36.27
C VAL A 30 -0.51 3.88 -35.72
N TYR A 31 -1.39 4.85 -35.99
CA TYR A 31 -1.15 6.24 -35.62
C TYR A 31 -1.27 6.48 -34.11
N ALA A 32 -2.23 5.85 -33.42
CA ALA A 32 -2.39 6.03 -31.98
C ALA A 32 -1.15 5.52 -31.21
N TYR A 33 -0.64 4.34 -31.58
CA TYR A 33 0.56 3.78 -30.95
C TYR A 33 1.85 4.47 -31.42
N ALA A 34 1.89 5.02 -32.64
CA ALA A 34 3.00 5.86 -33.10
C ALA A 34 3.08 7.17 -32.28
N VAL A 35 1.94 7.84 -32.05
CA VAL A 35 1.88 9.04 -31.18
C VAL A 35 2.36 8.72 -29.77
N ALA A 36 1.91 7.60 -29.20
CA ALA A 36 2.37 7.16 -27.88
C ALA A 36 3.89 6.89 -27.85
N ALA A 37 4.43 6.20 -28.86
CA ALA A 37 5.86 5.91 -28.98
C ALA A 37 6.69 7.20 -29.12
N LEU A 38 6.22 8.20 -29.87
CA LEU A 38 6.90 9.49 -30.03
C LEU A 38 6.96 10.27 -28.71
N ILE A 39 5.88 10.27 -27.94
CA ILE A 39 5.82 10.95 -26.63
C ILE A 39 6.72 10.24 -25.61
N LEU A 40 6.76 8.91 -25.63
CA LEU A 40 7.55 8.10 -24.70
C LEU A 40 9.02 7.95 -25.13
N LEU A 41 9.40 8.44 -26.31
CA LEU A 41 10.76 8.37 -26.85
C LEU A 41 11.86 8.87 -25.89
N PRO A 42 11.67 9.92 -25.08
CA PRO A 42 12.70 10.37 -24.14
C PRO A 42 12.99 9.38 -22.99
N ALA A 43 12.01 8.56 -22.58
CA ALA A 43 12.11 7.68 -21.42
C ALA A 43 13.30 6.68 -21.43
N PRO A 44 13.58 5.93 -22.52
CA PRO A 44 14.73 5.03 -22.58
C PRO A 44 16.08 5.74 -22.40
N PHE A 45 16.20 7.01 -22.81
CA PHE A 45 17.45 7.78 -22.69
C PHE A 45 17.72 8.24 -21.24
N PHE A 46 16.68 8.65 -20.51
CA PHE A 46 16.80 9.01 -19.10
C PHE A 46 17.02 7.79 -18.19
N SER A 47 16.36 6.67 -18.49
CA SER A 47 16.43 5.46 -17.68
C SER A 47 17.81 4.80 -17.70
N ARG A 48 18.52 4.88 -18.84
CA ARG A 48 19.91 4.38 -18.98
C ARG A 48 20.92 5.12 -18.10
N ARG A 49 20.59 6.34 -17.65
CA ARG A 49 21.44 7.16 -16.75
C ARG A 49 21.24 6.80 -15.27
N SER A 50 20.12 6.15 -14.92
CA SER A 50 19.76 5.80 -13.53
C SER A 50 20.30 4.44 -13.05
N GLY A 51 20.93 3.65 -13.94
CA GLY A 51 21.57 2.37 -13.57
C GLY A 51 20.62 1.19 -13.31
N THR A 52 19.31 1.36 -13.50
CA THR A 52 18.27 0.38 -13.09
C THR A 52 17.84 -0.63 -14.16
N LEU A 53 18.26 -0.47 -15.43
CA LEU A 53 17.87 -1.38 -16.52
C LEU A 53 19.06 -2.23 -17.02
N PRO A 54 18.86 -3.54 -17.25
CA PRO A 54 19.86 -4.39 -17.90
C PRO A 54 20.13 -3.90 -19.33
N SER A 55 21.34 -4.16 -19.84
CA SER A 55 21.71 -3.80 -21.22
C SER A 55 20.74 -4.46 -22.23
N LEU A 56 20.34 -3.68 -23.25
CA LEU A 56 19.47 -4.17 -24.33
C LEU A 56 20.18 -5.31 -25.08
N ASN A 57 19.82 -6.54 -24.77
CA ASN A 57 20.30 -7.75 -25.44
C ASN A 57 19.23 -8.26 -26.42
N LEU A 58 19.63 -8.99 -27.46
CA LEU A 58 18.74 -9.54 -28.48
C LEU A 58 17.58 -10.35 -27.87
N SER A 59 17.85 -11.11 -26.81
CA SER A 59 16.85 -11.87 -26.06
C SER A 59 15.73 -10.98 -25.48
N ILE A 60 16.05 -9.79 -24.99
CA ILE A 60 15.07 -8.84 -24.43
C ILE A 60 14.26 -8.19 -25.56
N LEU A 61 14.90 -7.87 -26.70
CA LEU A 61 14.21 -7.34 -27.88
C LEU A 61 13.19 -8.34 -28.44
N VAL A 62 13.53 -9.63 -28.48
CA VAL A 62 12.58 -10.67 -28.89
C VAL A 62 11.38 -10.74 -27.95
N LYS A 63 11.59 -10.59 -26.63
CA LYS A 63 10.48 -10.55 -25.66
C LYS A 63 9.56 -9.35 -25.88
N PHE A 64 10.11 -8.17 -26.16
CA PHE A 64 9.29 -6.99 -26.49
C PHE A 64 8.53 -7.16 -27.80
N PHE A 65 9.13 -7.79 -28.80
CA PHE A 65 8.46 -8.10 -30.07
C PHE A 65 7.29 -9.07 -29.85
N VAL A 66 7.48 -10.16 -29.09
CA VAL A 66 6.41 -11.11 -28.74
C VAL A 66 5.29 -10.42 -27.97
N LEU A 67 5.63 -9.56 -27.01
CA LEU A 67 4.65 -8.75 -26.28
C LEU A 67 3.88 -7.80 -27.22
N GLY A 68 4.56 -7.22 -28.21
CA GLY A 68 3.95 -6.42 -29.27
C GLY A 68 2.99 -7.21 -30.15
N VAL A 69 3.30 -8.47 -30.50
CA VAL A 69 2.41 -9.35 -31.28
C VAL A 69 1.13 -9.65 -30.50
N ILE A 70 1.26 -10.00 -29.22
CA ILE A 70 0.12 -10.26 -28.33
C ILE A 70 -0.71 -8.98 -28.17
N GLY A 71 -0.04 -7.85 -27.91
CA GLY A 71 -0.65 -6.54 -27.77
C GLY A 71 -1.44 -6.14 -29.00
N TYR A 72 -0.82 -6.15 -30.18
CA TYR A 72 -1.47 -5.82 -31.45
C TYR A 72 -2.71 -6.70 -31.70
N SER A 73 -2.57 -8.02 -31.53
CA SER A 73 -3.67 -8.95 -31.73
C SER A 73 -4.85 -8.67 -30.79
N SER A 74 -4.57 -8.39 -29.51
CA SER A 74 -5.60 -8.06 -28.52
C SER A 74 -6.32 -6.75 -28.83
N GLN A 75 -5.59 -5.71 -29.23
CA GLN A 75 -6.16 -4.40 -29.58
C GLN A 75 -6.98 -4.47 -30.86
N LEU A 76 -6.50 -5.21 -31.86
CA LEU A 76 -7.23 -5.43 -33.10
C LEU A 76 -8.57 -6.13 -32.84
N MET A 77 -8.58 -7.18 -32.02
CA MET A 77 -9.81 -7.86 -31.62
C MET A 77 -10.74 -6.94 -30.83
N GLY A 78 -10.20 -6.16 -29.88
CA GLY A 78 -10.98 -5.21 -29.07
C GLY A 78 -11.67 -4.13 -29.90
N PHE A 79 -10.93 -3.44 -30.76
CA PHE A 79 -11.47 -2.40 -31.64
C PHE A 79 -12.40 -2.97 -32.71
N THR A 80 -12.14 -4.18 -33.19
CA THR A 80 -13.08 -4.89 -34.08
C THR A 80 -14.40 -5.21 -33.35
N GLY A 81 -14.32 -5.66 -32.10
CA GLY A 81 -15.48 -5.89 -31.23
C GLY A 81 -16.31 -4.62 -31.01
N ILE A 82 -15.66 -3.49 -30.74
CA ILE A 82 -16.33 -2.18 -30.60
C ILE A 82 -16.99 -1.76 -31.93
N ASN A 83 -16.34 -1.99 -33.08
CA ASN A 83 -16.92 -1.65 -34.37
C ASN A 83 -18.19 -2.43 -34.71
N TYR A 84 -18.23 -3.72 -34.40
CA TYR A 84 -19.44 -4.54 -34.62
C TYR A 84 -20.49 -4.38 -33.51
N GLY A 85 -20.06 -4.03 -32.30
CA GLY A 85 -20.93 -3.83 -31.12
C GLY A 85 -21.03 -2.38 -30.69
N SER A 86 -21.01 -2.15 -29.38
CA SER A 86 -20.98 -0.83 -28.76
C SER A 86 -19.87 -0.76 -27.69
N PRO A 87 -19.43 0.46 -27.30
CA PRO A 87 -18.52 0.63 -26.17
C PRO A 87 -19.07 0.01 -24.87
N THR A 88 -20.39 0.07 -24.64
CA THR A 88 -21.05 -0.53 -23.48
C THR A 88 -20.94 -2.06 -23.47
N LEU A 89 -21.16 -2.70 -24.62
CA LEU A 89 -20.99 -4.15 -24.76
C LEU A 89 -19.53 -4.55 -24.51
N ALA A 90 -18.57 -3.79 -25.05
CA ALA A 90 -17.14 -4.04 -24.83
C ALA A 90 -16.76 -3.90 -23.34
N SER A 91 -17.28 -2.88 -22.65
CA SER A 91 -17.09 -2.71 -21.19
C SER A 91 -17.77 -3.80 -20.37
N ALA A 92 -18.90 -4.36 -20.81
CA ALA A 92 -19.53 -5.49 -20.14
C ALA A 92 -18.68 -6.77 -20.29
N ILE A 93 -18.23 -7.06 -21.50
CA ILE A 93 -17.42 -8.25 -21.81
C ILE A 93 -16.03 -8.18 -21.17
N SER A 94 -15.42 -6.99 -21.05
CA SER A 94 -14.09 -6.84 -20.44
C SER A 94 -14.05 -7.29 -18.96
N ASN A 95 -15.18 -7.17 -18.25
CA ASN A 95 -15.36 -7.68 -16.89
C ASN A 95 -15.36 -9.22 -16.80
N LEU A 96 -15.34 -9.95 -17.91
CA LEU A 96 -15.12 -11.41 -17.88
C LEU A 96 -13.66 -11.78 -17.68
N SER A 97 -12.72 -10.82 -17.70
CA SER A 97 -11.29 -11.09 -17.59
C SER A 97 -10.93 -11.97 -16.38
N PRO A 98 -11.37 -11.71 -15.13
CA PRO A 98 -11.04 -12.58 -14.02
C PRO A 98 -11.63 -14.00 -14.15
N ALA A 99 -12.82 -14.13 -14.73
CA ALA A 99 -13.47 -15.43 -14.95
C ALA A 99 -12.69 -16.25 -15.99
N PHE A 100 -12.30 -15.65 -17.12
CA PHE A 100 -11.46 -16.33 -18.12
C PHE A 100 -10.08 -16.65 -17.58
N THR A 101 -9.45 -15.73 -16.84
CA THR A 101 -8.16 -15.98 -16.20
C THR A 101 -8.23 -17.15 -15.22
N PHE A 102 -9.31 -17.25 -14.44
CA PHE A 102 -9.55 -18.40 -13.56
C PHE A 102 -9.72 -19.70 -14.34
N VAL A 103 -10.56 -19.71 -15.39
CA VAL A 103 -10.75 -20.90 -16.24
C VAL A 103 -9.44 -21.36 -16.89
N LEU A 104 -8.65 -20.43 -17.42
CA LEU A 104 -7.33 -20.73 -17.99
C LEU A 104 -6.36 -21.26 -16.92
N ALA A 105 -6.34 -20.66 -15.73
CA ALA A 105 -5.51 -21.13 -14.63
C ALA A 105 -5.86 -22.56 -14.21
N VAL A 106 -7.15 -22.94 -14.26
CA VAL A 106 -7.61 -24.32 -14.05
C VAL A 106 -7.15 -25.25 -15.18
N ILE A 107 -7.33 -24.86 -16.45
CA ILE A 107 -6.95 -25.68 -17.62
C ILE A 107 -5.44 -25.98 -17.63
N PHE A 108 -4.62 -24.95 -17.38
CA PHE A 108 -3.16 -25.09 -17.31
C PHE A 108 -2.68 -25.70 -15.99
N ARG A 109 -3.60 -26.09 -15.09
CA ARG A 109 -3.32 -26.66 -13.78
C ARG A 109 -2.43 -25.76 -12.91
N MET A 110 -2.47 -24.45 -13.16
CA MET A 110 -1.82 -23.42 -12.34
C MET A 110 -2.60 -23.19 -11.03
N GLU A 111 -3.90 -23.49 -11.03
CA GLU A 111 -4.77 -23.35 -9.86
C GLU A 111 -5.20 -24.72 -9.31
N LYS A 112 -4.91 -24.97 -8.03
CA LYS A 112 -5.30 -26.22 -7.36
C LYS A 112 -6.71 -26.09 -6.80
N LEU A 113 -7.67 -26.76 -7.43
CA LEU A 113 -9.07 -26.75 -6.97
C LEU A 113 -9.23 -27.66 -5.74
N VAL A 114 -9.24 -27.06 -4.54
CA VAL A 114 -9.62 -27.75 -3.30
C VAL A 114 -11.14 -27.68 -3.14
N VAL A 115 -11.82 -28.78 -3.47
CA VAL A 115 -13.29 -28.83 -3.60
C VAL A 115 -14.04 -28.54 -2.29
N SER A 116 -13.38 -28.61 -1.13
CA SER A 116 -13.96 -28.25 0.18
C SER A 116 -13.82 -26.76 0.54
N SER A 117 -13.07 -25.97 -0.23
CA SER A 117 -12.80 -24.57 0.08
C SER A 117 -13.91 -23.66 -0.44
N SER A 118 -14.47 -22.84 0.46
CA SER A 118 -15.44 -21.79 0.11
C SER A 118 -14.89 -20.77 -0.92
N ARG A 119 -13.56 -20.56 -0.94
CA ARG A 119 -12.86 -19.66 -1.87
C ARG A 119 -12.92 -20.17 -3.31
N THR A 120 -12.63 -21.45 -3.50
CA THR A 120 -12.65 -22.12 -4.81
C THR A 120 -14.07 -22.15 -5.38
N TRP A 121 -15.07 -22.44 -4.54
CA TRP A 121 -16.48 -22.40 -4.96
C TRP A 121 -16.95 -20.98 -5.33
N ALA A 122 -16.50 -19.94 -4.63
CA ALA A 122 -16.82 -18.55 -4.99
C ALA A 122 -16.29 -18.19 -6.39
N LYS A 123 -15.08 -18.61 -6.74
CA LYS A 123 -14.51 -18.39 -8.08
C LYS A 123 -15.24 -19.16 -9.16
N VAL A 124 -15.57 -20.43 -8.91
CA VAL A 124 -16.32 -21.27 -9.87
C VAL A 124 -17.71 -20.68 -10.11
N VAL A 125 -18.48 -20.43 -9.06
CA VAL A 125 -19.84 -19.87 -9.17
C VAL A 125 -19.79 -18.48 -9.79
N GLY A 126 -18.88 -17.61 -9.34
CA GLY A 126 -18.71 -16.28 -9.92
C GLY A 126 -18.36 -16.32 -11.40
N ALA A 127 -17.52 -17.26 -11.84
CA ALA A 127 -17.17 -17.43 -13.26
C ALA A 127 -18.37 -17.90 -14.09
N VAL A 128 -19.13 -18.90 -13.62
CA VAL A 128 -20.35 -19.38 -14.29
C VAL A 128 -21.39 -18.27 -14.39
N VAL A 129 -21.62 -17.53 -13.29
CA VAL A 129 -22.56 -16.40 -13.25
C VAL A 129 -22.13 -15.30 -14.22
N SER A 130 -20.85 -14.93 -14.25
CA SER A 130 -20.33 -13.90 -15.16
C SER A 130 -20.51 -14.28 -16.63
N ILE A 131 -20.15 -15.51 -17.00
CA ILE A 131 -20.27 -16.03 -18.37
C ILE A 131 -21.76 -16.12 -18.77
N SER A 132 -22.63 -16.56 -17.86
CA SER A 132 -24.07 -16.58 -18.09
C SER A 132 -24.62 -15.17 -18.34
N GLY A 133 -24.17 -14.17 -17.57
CA GLY A 133 -24.51 -12.76 -17.79
C GLY A 133 -24.07 -12.26 -19.16
N ALA A 134 -22.90 -12.65 -19.65
CA ALA A 134 -22.43 -12.31 -21.00
C ALA A 134 -23.33 -12.89 -22.10
N PHE A 135 -23.80 -14.12 -21.93
CA PHE A 135 -24.78 -14.71 -22.85
C PHE A 135 -26.11 -13.96 -22.83
N VAL A 136 -26.58 -13.50 -21.66
CA VAL A 136 -27.78 -12.67 -21.55
C VAL A 136 -27.60 -11.34 -22.28
N VAL A 137 -26.50 -10.62 -22.06
CA VAL A 137 -26.22 -9.35 -22.78
C VAL A 137 -26.19 -9.56 -24.30
N THR A 138 -25.68 -10.69 -24.76
CA THR A 138 -25.46 -10.97 -26.20
C THR A 138 -26.74 -11.44 -26.89
N PHE A 139 -27.51 -12.34 -26.26
CA PHE A 139 -28.64 -13.01 -26.91
C PHE A 139 -30.01 -12.46 -26.52
N TYR A 140 -30.13 -11.77 -25.38
CA TYR A 140 -31.40 -11.21 -24.93
C TYR A 140 -31.40 -9.69 -25.05
N LYS A 141 -32.21 -9.16 -25.97
CA LYS A 141 -32.46 -7.71 -26.06
C LYS A 141 -33.56 -7.27 -25.10
N GLY A 142 -34.76 -7.86 -25.17
CA GLY A 142 -35.90 -7.42 -24.37
C GLY A 142 -36.42 -6.02 -24.78
N PRO A 143 -37.35 -5.43 -24.01
CA PRO A 143 -37.94 -4.11 -24.29
C PRO A 143 -36.93 -2.96 -24.11
N ILE A 144 -37.20 -1.85 -24.79
CA ILE A 144 -36.42 -0.61 -24.68
C ILE A 144 -36.75 0.06 -23.34
N ILE A 145 -35.71 0.43 -22.58
CA ILE A 145 -35.86 1.16 -21.31
C ILE A 145 -35.66 2.65 -21.52
N ILE A 146 -34.64 3.04 -22.28
CA ILE A 146 -34.29 4.44 -22.55
C ILE A 146 -34.24 4.62 -24.07
N ASN A 147 -35.09 5.52 -24.57
CA ASN A 147 -35.13 5.92 -25.96
C ASN A 147 -34.40 7.27 -26.08
N ALA A 148 -33.38 7.34 -26.92
CA ALA A 148 -32.64 8.56 -27.18
C ALA A 148 -33.14 9.15 -28.51
N ASP A 149 -34.00 10.16 -28.43
CA ASP A 149 -34.39 10.93 -29.62
C ASP A 149 -33.28 11.92 -29.97
N ALA A 150 -32.56 11.60 -31.05
CA ALA A 150 -31.46 12.32 -31.69
C ALA A 150 -30.17 12.51 -30.86
N PRO A 151 -28.97 12.23 -31.42
CA PRO A 151 -27.72 12.60 -30.78
C PRO A 151 -27.67 14.13 -30.66
N LEU A 152 -27.40 14.65 -29.46
CA LEU A 152 -27.15 16.07 -29.27
C LEU A 152 -25.84 16.39 -30.00
N SER A 153 -25.92 16.93 -31.21
CA SER A 153 -24.77 17.41 -31.97
C SER A 153 -24.24 18.71 -31.34
N THR A 154 -23.77 18.62 -30.10
CA THR A 154 -22.96 19.66 -29.49
C THR A 154 -21.55 19.52 -30.02
N PRO A 155 -20.95 20.56 -30.64
CA PRO A 155 -19.52 20.55 -30.88
C PRO A 155 -18.85 20.40 -29.52
N LEU A 156 -18.11 19.29 -29.35
CA LEU A 156 -17.32 19.05 -28.15
C LEU A 156 -16.24 20.13 -28.12
N SER A 157 -16.53 21.28 -27.49
CA SER A 157 -15.50 22.24 -27.12
C SER A 157 -14.66 21.57 -26.03
N LEU A 158 -13.64 20.84 -26.47
CA LEU A 158 -12.51 20.47 -25.65
C LEU A 158 -11.85 21.78 -25.21
N TYR A 159 -12.38 22.37 -24.14
CA TYR A 159 -11.55 23.26 -23.35
C TYR A 159 -10.31 22.45 -22.97
N PRO A 160 -9.10 22.99 -23.16
CA PRO A 160 -7.92 22.31 -22.68
C PRO A 160 -8.08 22.22 -21.17
N VAL A 161 -8.42 21.04 -20.65
CA VAL A 161 -8.18 20.69 -19.25
C VAL A 161 -6.67 20.43 -19.12
N PHE A 162 -5.90 21.45 -19.46
CA PHE A 162 -4.53 21.66 -19.02
C PHE A 162 -4.62 22.73 -17.94
N ASP A 163 -5.18 22.35 -16.81
CA ASP A 163 -4.80 22.98 -15.56
C ASP A 163 -4.65 21.88 -14.52
N SER A 164 -3.45 21.29 -14.50
CA SER A 164 -2.95 20.55 -13.36
C SER A 164 -1.52 21.02 -13.08
N PRO A 165 -1.11 21.11 -11.81
CA PRO A 165 0.26 21.42 -11.44
C PRO A 165 1.19 20.36 -12.05
N ARG A 166 2.38 20.82 -12.46
CA ARG A 166 3.50 20.07 -13.05
C ARG A 166 3.47 18.55 -12.84
N SER A 167 3.51 17.81 -13.94
CA SER A 167 3.62 16.36 -14.03
C SER A 167 5.02 15.86 -13.60
N ASP A 168 5.33 15.90 -12.30
CA ASP A 168 6.59 15.39 -11.75
C ASP A 168 6.54 13.86 -11.45
N TRP A 169 5.35 13.23 -11.47
CA TRP A 169 5.17 11.78 -11.25
C TRP A 169 5.72 10.90 -12.37
N ILE A 170 5.90 11.44 -13.58
CA ILE A 170 6.45 10.73 -14.76
C ILE A 170 7.93 10.39 -14.54
N LEU A 171 8.63 11.10 -13.65
CA LEU A 171 10.06 10.92 -13.38
C LEU A 171 10.37 9.86 -12.30
N GLU A 172 9.38 9.42 -11.54
CA GLU A 172 9.58 8.52 -10.39
C GLU A 172 9.60 7.03 -10.80
N TYR A 173 9.11 6.69 -12.01
CA TYR A 173 9.09 5.31 -12.53
C TYR A 173 9.65 5.16 -13.97
N PRO A 174 10.97 5.43 -14.17
CA PRO A 174 11.60 5.42 -15.49
C PRO A 174 11.60 4.04 -16.19
N SER A 175 11.63 2.94 -15.43
CA SER A 175 11.68 1.57 -15.97
C SER A 175 10.39 1.15 -16.67
N GLY A 176 9.22 1.48 -16.12
CA GLY A 176 7.92 1.19 -16.73
C GLY A 176 7.68 1.95 -18.03
N LEU A 177 8.04 3.23 -18.07
CA LEU A 177 7.90 4.06 -19.27
C LEU A 177 8.77 3.57 -20.43
N THR A 178 9.96 3.05 -20.12
CA THR A 178 10.84 2.43 -21.12
C THR A 178 10.21 1.16 -21.71
N ILE A 179 9.59 0.32 -20.88
CA ILE A 179 8.86 -0.87 -21.35
C ILE A 179 7.67 -0.46 -22.24
N MET A 180 6.92 0.56 -21.84
CA MET A 180 5.78 1.08 -22.63
C MET A 180 6.20 1.68 -23.97
N PHE A 181 7.37 2.33 -24.03
CA PHE A 181 7.96 2.78 -25.30
C PHE A 181 8.22 1.62 -26.24
N PHE A 182 8.93 0.57 -25.78
CA PHE A 182 9.24 -0.60 -26.61
C PHE A 182 7.99 -1.37 -27.02
N TYR A 183 7.01 -1.50 -26.12
CA TYR A 183 5.72 -2.09 -26.41
C TYR A 183 4.98 -1.30 -27.49
N SER A 184 4.82 0.02 -27.31
CA SER A 184 4.07 0.87 -28.25
C SER A 184 4.73 0.93 -29.62
N SER A 185 6.06 0.99 -29.66
CA SER A 185 6.83 0.93 -30.90
C SER A 185 6.64 -0.40 -31.63
N SER A 186 6.64 -1.52 -30.90
CA SER A 186 6.45 -2.85 -31.48
C SER A 186 5.02 -3.03 -32.01
N VAL A 187 4.01 -2.56 -31.28
CA VAL A 187 2.60 -2.60 -31.72
C VAL A 187 2.40 -1.73 -32.95
N SER A 188 2.94 -0.50 -32.96
CA SER A 188 2.83 0.40 -34.12
C SER A 188 3.51 -0.20 -35.36
N LEU A 189 4.71 -0.77 -35.21
CA LEU A 189 5.44 -1.41 -36.31
C LEU A 189 4.64 -2.58 -36.90
N LEU A 190 4.15 -3.49 -36.05
CA LEU A 190 3.35 -4.64 -36.48
C LEU A 190 2.04 -4.22 -37.13
N ALA A 191 1.35 -3.23 -36.55
CA ALA A 191 0.13 -2.67 -37.12
C ALA A 191 0.39 -2.02 -38.48
N ALA A 192 1.56 -1.39 -38.69
CA ALA A 192 1.92 -0.77 -39.96
C ALA A 192 2.20 -1.83 -41.02
N LEU A 193 2.95 -2.89 -40.66
CA LEU A 193 3.22 -4.01 -41.55
C LEU A 193 1.92 -4.67 -42.01
N VAL A 194 1.05 -5.04 -41.08
CA VAL A 194 -0.25 -5.67 -41.40
C VAL A 194 -1.15 -4.68 -42.13
N GLY A 195 -1.19 -3.42 -41.68
CA GLY A 195 -2.00 -2.38 -42.28
C GLY A 195 -1.68 -2.15 -43.75
N ILE A 196 -0.40 -2.12 -44.14
CA ILE A 196 0.01 -1.91 -45.54
C ILE A 196 -0.46 -3.06 -46.44
N PHE A 197 -0.48 -4.30 -45.92
CA PHE A 197 -1.00 -5.45 -46.65
C PHE A 197 -2.53 -5.47 -46.73
N VAL A 198 -3.22 -5.06 -45.65
CA VAL A 198 -4.69 -5.11 -45.56
C VAL A 198 -5.36 -3.90 -46.23
N GLU A 199 -4.74 -2.73 -46.16
CA GLU A 199 -5.22 -1.46 -46.70
C GLU A 199 -4.16 -0.86 -47.67
N PRO A 200 -4.00 -1.42 -48.89
CA PRO A 200 -2.99 -0.95 -49.84
C PRO A 200 -3.27 0.45 -50.39
N ASP A 201 -4.52 0.91 -50.29
CA ASP A 201 -4.96 2.20 -50.81
C ASP A 201 -4.39 3.36 -49.98
N SER A 202 -3.49 4.12 -50.59
CA SER A 202 -2.82 5.27 -49.94
C SER A 202 -3.76 6.37 -49.47
N THR A 203 -4.98 6.44 -50.01
CA THR A 203 -6.02 7.40 -49.63
C THR A 203 -6.57 7.18 -48.22
N ILE A 204 -6.58 5.93 -47.73
CA ILE A 204 -7.08 5.56 -46.38
C ILE A 204 -6.08 5.99 -45.29
N TRP A 205 -4.79 6.08 -45.65
CA TRP A 205 -3.72 6.53 -44.77
C TRP A 205 -3.66 8.05 -44.60
N ILE A 206 -4.33 8.80 -45.47
CA ILE A 206 -4.40 10.26 -45.37
C ILE A 206 -5.46 10.63 -44.33
N ILE A 207 -5.01 10.95 -43.12
CA ILE A 207 -5.89 11.38 -42.03
C ILE A 207 -6.38 12.81 -42.29
N LYS A 208 -7.70 12.99 -42.33
CA LYS A 208 -8.34 14.31 -42.39
C LYS A 208 -8.35 14.96 -41.00
N PRO A 209 -8.33 16.30 -40.89
CA PRO A 209 -8.45 17.00 -39.62
C PRO A 209 -9.90 17.01 -39.12
N ASP A 210 -10.42 15.82 -38.81
CA ASP A 210 -11.78 15.59 -38.32
C ASP A 210 -11.75 14.79 -36.99
N ILE A 211 -12.89 14.23 -36.57
CA ILE A 211 -13.01 13.45 -35.33
C ILE A 211 -12.05 12.26 -35.31
N ALA A 212 -11.64 11.71 -36.47
CA ALA A 212 -10.67 10.63 -36.55
C ALA A 212 -9.29 11.06 -36.03
N LEU A 213 -8.82 12.26 -36.42
CA LEU A 213 -7.55 12.79 -35.91
C LEU A 213 -7.60 13.04 -34.40
N VAL A 214 -8.69 13.61 -33.91
CA VAL A 214 -8.90 13.83 -32.46
C VAL A 214 -8.86 12.51 -31.71
N SER A 215 -9.57 11.50 -32.22
CA SER A 215 -9.61 10.15 -31.65
C SER A 215 -8.23 9.51 -31.58
N ILE A 216 -7.42 9.63 -32.64
CA ILE A 216 -6.02 9.15 -32.69
C ILE A 216 -5.17 9.82 -31.62
N VAL A 217 -5.15 11.16 -31.59
CA VAL A 217 -4.28 11.92 -30.69
C VAL A 217 -4.68 11.69 -29.24
N CYS A 218 -5.97 11.78 -28.92
CA CYS A 218 -6.48 11.49 -27.59
C CYS A 218 -6.15 10.06 -27.16
N SER A 219 -6.26 9.07 -28.05
CA SER A 219 -5.95 7.68 -27.71
C SER A 219 -4.45 7.45 -27.51
N GLY A 220 -3.59 8.04 -28.34
CA GLY A 220 -2.14 7.94 -28.17
C GLY A 220 -1.64 8.60 -26.87
N VAL A 221 -2.16 9.78 -26.55
CA VAL A 221 -1.78 10.53 -25.34
C VAL A 221 -2.43 9.93 -24.10
N LEU A 222 -3.76 9.89 -24.05
CA LEU A 222 -4.49 9.57 -22.83
C LEU A 222 -4.51 8.06 -22.53
N ASN A 223 -4.65 7.18 -23.53
CA ASN A 223 -4.57 5.73 -23.31
C ASN A 223 -3.11 5.26 -23.32
N GLY A 224 -2.39 5.56 -24.41
CA GLY A 224 -1.02 5.10 -24.62
C GLY A 224 -0.03 5.56 -23.55
N CYS A 225 -0.07 6.84 -23.17
CA CYS A 225 0.90 7.40 -22.22
C CYS A 225 0.35 7.51 -20.80
N ILE A 226 -0.85 8.07 -20.60
CA ILE A 226 -1.34 8.37 -19.24
C ILE A 226 -1.97 7.14 -18.58
N SER A 227 -2.99 6.55 -19.21
CA SER A 227 -3.79 5.48 -18.60
C SER A 227 -2.95 4.23 -18.38
N ASN A 228 -2.16 3.80 -19.37
CA ASN A 228 -1.28 2.65 -19.22
C ASN A 228 -0.21 2.88 -18.15
N SER A 229 0.41 4.07 -18.08
CA SER A 229 1.42 4.40 -17.05
C SER A 229 0.83 4.35 -15.65
N VAL A 230 -0.34 4.95 -15.46
CA VAL A 230 -1.02 4.96 -14.16
C VAL A 230 -1.56 3.57 -13.79
N ASP A 231 -2.08 2.78 -14.75
CA ASP A 231 -2.50 1.40 -14.50
C ASP A 231 -1.30 0.53 -14.09
N SER A 232 -0.17 0.61 -14.80
CA SER A 232 1.04 -0.15 -14.45
C SER A 232 1.62 0.26 -13.10
N TRP A 233 1.64 1.57 -12.80
CA TRP A 233 2.09 2.09 -11.51
C TRP A 233 1.17 1.61 -10.37
N LEU A 234 -0.15 1.67 -10.57
CA LEU A 234 -1.10 1.26 -9.55
C LEU A 234 -1.12 -0.25 -9.33
N LEU A 235 -0.97 -1.05 -10.40
CA LEU A 235 -0.79 -2.50 -10.30
C LEU A 235 0.43 -2.86 -9.44
N HIS A 236 1.51 -2.10 -9.58
CA HIS A 236 2.72 -2.30 -8.78
C HIS A 236 2.53 -1.91 -7.31
N MET A 237 1.85 -0.78 -7.05
CA MET A 237 1.69 -0.23 -5.69
C MET A 237 0.57 -0.90 -4.88
N ARG A 238 -0.54 -1.31 -5.51
CA ARG A 238 -1.76 -1.76 -4.84
C ARG A 238 -2.19 -3.19 -5.23
N GLY A 239 -1.48 -3.81 -6.17
CA GLY A 239 -1.79 -5.14 -6.67
C GLY A 239 -2.92 -5.20 -7.70
N PRO A 240 -3.09 -6.35 -8.38
CA PRO A 240 -4.04 -6.53 -9.47
C PRO A 240 -5.51 -6.52 -9.03
N VAL A 241 -5.80 -6.96 -7.80
CA VAL A 241 -7.17 -7.01 -7.27
C VAL A 241 -7.75 -5.60 -7.11
N TYR A 242 -6.97 -4.65 -6.59
CA TYR A 242 -7.40 -3.27 -6.41
C TYR A 242 -7.77 -2.59 -7.73
N VAL A 243 -6.93 -2.76 -8.76
CA VAL A 243 -7.17 -2.16 -10.09
C VAL A 243 -8.42 -2.76 -10.74
N ALA A 244 -8.64 -4.07 -10.57
CA ALA A 244 -9.79 -4.77 -11.13
C ALA A 244 -11.12 -4.32 -10.51
N MET A 245 -11.18 -3.98 -9.22
CA MET A 245 -12.42 -3.57 -8.52
C MET A 245 -13.17 -2.40 -9.17
N PHE A 246 -12.47 -1.55 -9.93
CA PHE A 246 -13.05 -0.39 -10.63
C PHE A 246 -13.52 -0.69 -12.06
N LYS A 247 -13.22 -1.86 -12.64
CA LYS A 247 -13.60 -2.21 -14.01
C LYS A 247 -15.13 -2.30 -14.24
N PRO A 248 -15.94 -2.80 -13.30
CA PRO A 248 -17.41 -2.77 -13.41
C PRO A 248 -18.00 -1.38 -13.63
N LEU A 249 -17.37 -0.32 -13.08
CA LEU A 249 -17.81 1.06 -13.25
C LEU A 249 -17.81 1.50 -14.72
N GLN A 250 -16.95 0.90 -15.56
CA GLN A 250 -16.91 1.19 -16.99
C GLN A 250 -18.26 0.93 -17.67
N ILE A 251 -19.04 -0.06 -17.23
CA ILE A 251 -20.34 -0.40 -17.84
C ILE A 251 -21.32 0.77 -17.70
N ALA A 252 -21.42 1.32 -16.48
CA ALA A 252 -22.33 2.44 -16.19
C ALA A 252 -21.92 3.71 -16.95
N ILE A 253 -20.63 4.03 -16.96
CA ILE A 253 -20.10 5.17 -17.71
C ILE A 253 -20.34 4.99 -19.21
N ALA A 254 -20.09 3.79 -19.75
CA ALA A 254 -20.27 3.50 -21.17
C ALA A 254 -21.74 3.51 -21.59
N ALA A 255 -22.65 3.09 -20.72
CA ALA A 255 -24.10 3.20 -20.96
C ALA A 255 -24.52 4.68 -21.02
N ALA A 256 -24.07 5.51 -20.08
CA ALA A 256 -24.38 6.94 -20.07
C ALA A 256 -23.80 7.65 -21.29
N MET A 257 -22.52 7.42 -21.62
CA MET A 257 -21.87 8.02 -22.79
C MET A 257 -22.47 7.50 -24.11
N GLY A 258 -22.84 6.23 -24.20
CA GLY A 258 -23.50 5.65 -25.38
C GLY A 258 -24.83 6.33 -25.68
N VAL A 259 -25.67 6.54 -24.65
CA VAL A 259 -26.95 7.24 -24.79
C VAL A 259 -26.74 8.71 -25.19
N ILE A 260 -25.82 9.42 -24.53
CA ILE A 260 -25.63 10.87 -24.73
C ILE A 260 -24.93 11.18 -26.07
N ILE A 261 -23.89 10.43 -26.42
CA ILE A 261 -22.98 10.74 -27.53
C ILE A 261 -23.34 9.95 -28.80
N LEU A 262 -23.66 8.66 -28.68
CA LEU A 262 -24.00 7.82 -29.83
C LEU A 262 -25.51 7.79 -30.11
N GLY A 263 -26.35 8.22 -29.17
CA GLY A 263 -27.80 8.04 -29.26
C GLY A 263 -28.22 6.57 -29.13
N ASP A 264 -27.41 5.73 -28.46
CA ASP A 264 -27.69 4.30 -28.33
C ASP A 264 -28.95 4.07 -27.50
N THR A 265 -29.80 3.15 -27.96
CA THR A 265 -30.98 2.69 -27.20
C THR A 265 -30.57 1.63 -26.19
N LEU A 266 -30.96 1.80 -24.92
CA LEU A 266 -30.67 0.83 -23.87
C LEU A 266 -31.80 -0.19 -23.75
N TYR A 267 -31.44 -1.44 -23.98
CA TYR A 267 -32.34 -2.60 -23.93
C TYR A 267 -32.30 -3.28 -22.55
N LEU A 268 -33.45 -3.78 -22.09
CA LEU A 268 -33.59 -4.44 -20.78
C LEU A 268 -32.61 -5.59 -20.58
N GLY A 269 -32.38 -6.40 -21.61
CA GLY A 269 -31.47 -7.53 -21.52
C GLY A 269 -29.99 -7.14 -21.35
N SER A 270 -29.58 -5.97 -21.88
CA SER A 270 -28.24 -5.43 -21.61
C SER A 270 -28.08 -5.02 -20.15
N MET A 271 -29.12 -4.41 -19.56
CA MET A 271 -29.12 -4.00 -18.15
C MET A 271 -29.12 -5.20 -17.20
N ILE A 272 -29.99 -6.18 -17.43
CA ILE A 272 -30.04 -7.41 -16.63
C ILE A 272 -28.74 -8.18 -16.76
N GLY A 273 -28.24 -8.36 -17.99
CA GLY A 273 -26.98 -9.06 -18.22
C GLY A 273 -25.78 -8.34 -17.58
N ALA A 274 -25.73 -7.00 -17.62
CA ALA A 274 -24.72 -6.22 -16.92
C ALA A 274 -24.75 -6.44 -15.41
N ILE A 275 -25.93 -6.43 -14.77
CA ILE A 275 -26.06 -6.71 -13.32
C ILE A 275 -25.51 -8.10 -12.99
N ILE A 276 -25.88 -9.12 -13.79
CA ILE A 276 -25.40 -10.49 -13.60
C ILE A 276 -23.88 -10.56 -13.75
N ILE A 277 -23.29 -9.89 -14.75
CA ILE A 277 -21.84 -9.83 -14.95
C ILE A 277 -21.16 -9.19 -13.74
N VAL A 278 -21.68 -8.06 -13.23
CA VAL A 278 -21.09 -7.36 -12.08
C VAL A 278 -21.14 -8.22 -10.82
N THR A 279 -22.28 -8.89 -10.56
CA THR A 279 -22.40 -9.80 -9.42
C THR A 279 -21.43 -10.98 -9.53
N GLY A 280 -21.34 -11.61 -10.70
CA GLY A 280 -20.38 -12.69 -10.94
C GLY A 280 -18.93 -12.24 -10.78
N PHE A 281 -18.58 -11.08 -11.34
CA PHE A 281 -17.24 -10.49 -11.26
C PHE A 281 -16.81 -10.29 -9.80
N TYR A 282 -17.62 -9.61 -8.99
CA TYR A 282 -17.28 -9.38 -7.59
C TYR A 282 -17.19 -10.67 -6.78
N THR A 283 -17.98 -11.69 -7.14
CA THR A 283 -17.88 -13.02 -6.51
C THR A 283 -16.53 -13.70 -6.81
N VAL A 284 -16.03 -13.62 -8.04
CA VAL A 284 -14.68 -14.12 -8.40
C VAL A 284 -13.60 -13.30 -7.69
N MET A 285 -13.73 -11.98 -7.68
CA MET A 285 -12.77 -11.08 -7.04
C MET A 285 -12.69 -11.29 -5.54
N TRP A 286 -13.82 -11.54 -4.88
CA TRP A 286 -13.87 -11.89 -3.47
C TRP A 286 -13.11 -13.19 -3.17
N GLY A 287 -13.30 -14.22 -4.03
CA GLY A 287 -12.55 -15.47 -3.93
C GLY A 287 -11.05 -15.27 -4.11
N LYS A 288 -10.62 -14.41 -5.05
CA LYS A 288 -9.20 -14.06 -5.26
C LYS A 288 -8.60 -13.26 -4.10
N ALA A 289 -9.30 -12.25 -3.60
CA ALA A 289 -8.84 -11.46 -2.47
C ALA A 289 -8.61 -12.33 -1.22
N LYS A 290 -9.49 -13.30 -0.96
CA LYS A 290 -9.31 -14.26 0.15
C LYS A 290 -8.19 -15.27 -0.07
N GLU A 291 -7.77 -15.51 -1.30
CA GLU A 291 -6.59 -16.34 -1.58
C GLU A 291 -5.31 -15.56 -1.44
N GLU A 292 -5.22 -14.31 -1.92
CA GLU A 292 -4.03 -13.47 -1.66
C GLU A 292 -3.77 -13.32 -0.15
N VAL A 293 -4.83 -13.16 0.65
CA VAL A 293 -4.74 -13.15 2.12
C VAL A 293 -4.31 -14.53 2.67
N GLY A 294 -4.78 -15.63 2.08
CA GLY A 294 -4.41 -16.98 2.52
C GLY A 294 -2.99 -17.37 2.13
N ASP A 295 -2.55 -17.05 0.92
CA ASP A 295 -1.21 -17.31 0.41
C ASP A 295 -0.19 -16.45 1.16
N PHE A 296 -0.50 -15.19 1.49
CA PHE A 296 0.33 -14.37 2.38
C PHE A 296 0.54 -15.02 3.76
N VAL A 297 -0.50 -15.65 4.32
CA VAL A 297 -0.43 -16.42 5.57
C VAL A 297 0.33 -17.75 5.42
N THR A 298 0.36 -18.33 4.21
CA THR A 298 1.06 -19.61 3.95
C THR A 298 2.54 -19.39 3.59
N GLU A 299 2.88 -18.33 2.84
CA GLU A 299 4.25 -17.94 2.49
C GLU A 299 5.03 -17.43 3.71
N THR A 300 4.34 -16.84 4.69
CA THR A 300 4.91 -16.53 6.02
C THR A 300 5.08 -17.78 6.90
N GLY A 301 4.37 -18.87 6.59
CA GLY A 301 4.53 -20.20 7.21
C GLY A 301 5.64 -21.05 6.58
N ASP A 302 5.82 -21.00 5.26
CA ASP A 302 6.77 -21.84 4.50
C ASP A 302 8.22 -21.31 4.47
N LEU A 303 8.49 -20.14 5.06
CA LEU A 303 9.85 -19.58 5.20
C LEU A 303 10.62 -20.13 6.42
N GLU A 304 10.17 -21.23 7.01
CA GLU A 304 10.98 -22.04 7.92
C GLU A 304 11.78 -23.12 7.18
N TRP A 305 13.10 -23.03 7.34
CA TRP A 305 14.14 -24.05 7.09
C TRP A 305 14.74 -24.18 5.68
N SER A 306 15.73 -23.33 5.40
CA SER A 306 17.01 -23.82 4.85
C SER A 306 18.13 -23.46 5.82
N THR A 307 18.59 -24.43 6.62
CA THR A 307 19.83 -24.30 7.40
C THR A 307 21.04 -24.18 6.49
N THR A 308 21.65 -23.01 6.48
CA THR A 308 23.12 -22.90 6.40
C THR A 308 23.57 -21.60 7.05
N ASP A 309 24.42 -21.76 8.07
CA ASP A 309 25.28 -20.81 8.75
C ASP A 309 24.68 -19.52 9.37
N GLN A 310 24.82 -19.49 10.70
CA GLN A 310 24.58 -18.37 11.59
C GLN A 310 25.31 -17.10 11.12
N THR A 311 24.55 -16.06 10.76
CA THR A 311 24.85 -14.66 11.10
C THR A 311 23.55 -13.86 11.08
N HIS A 312 23.13 -13.39 12.25
CA HIS A 312 21.95 -12.54 12.40
C HIS A 312 22.14 -11.23 11.58
N PRO A 313 21.15 -10.79 10.78
CA PRO A 313 21.28 -9.60 9.93
C PRO A 313 21.32 -8.27 10.68
N PHE A 314 21.24 -8.27 12.01
CA PHE A 314 21.47 -7.07 12.84
C PHE A 314 22.96 -6.64 12.94
N LEU A 315 23.88 -7.33 12.28
CA LEU A 315 25.30 -6.98 12.23
C LEU A 315 25.75 -6.18 11.00
N GLN A 316 24.83 -5.64 10.20
CA GLN A 316 25.20 -4.68 9.17
C GLN A 316 25.11 -3.25 9.72
N THR A 317 26.27 -2.66 9.98
CA THR A 317 26.42 -1.23 10.21
C THR A 317 25.95 -0.45 8.97
N PRO A 318 24.95 0.43 9.07
CA PRO A 318 24.64 1.34 7.97
C PRO A 318 25.82 2.28 7.75
N LYS A 319 26.20 2.51 6.49
CA LYS A 319 27.16 3.55 6.11
C LYS A 319 26.53 4.92 6.37
N TYR A 320 26.74 5.44 7.58
CA TYR A 320 26.43 6.81 7.94
C TYR A 320 27.54 7.75 7.43
N ASN A 321 27.26 8.43 6.32
CA ASN A 321 27.94 9.67 5.96
C ASN A 321 26.93 10.82 6.13
N ASP A 322 27.37 11.84 6.87
CA ASP A 322 26.78 13.16 7.03
C ASP A 322 25.50 13.30 7.87
N LEU A 323 25.66 13.13 9.19
CA LEU A 323 24.77 13.76 10.18
C LEU A 323 25.60 14.66 11.10
N LYS A 324 25.47 15.98 10.91
CA LYS A 324 26.02 17.01 11.80
C LYS A 324 25.19 17.03 13.08
N ILE A 325 25.85 16.83 14.22
CA ILE A 325 25.24 16.90 15.55
C ILE A 325 25.07 18.38 15.93
N THR A 326 23.84 18.89 15.93
CA THR A 326 23.45 20.14 16.58
C THR A 326 22.75 19.86 17.93
N SER A 327 22.95 20.75 18.90
CA SER A 327 22.60 20.59 20.32
C SER A 327 21.08 20.65 20.59
N PRO A 328 20.60 20.10 21.73
CA PRO A 328 19.17 19.91 21.96
C PRO A 328 18.50 21.25 22.32
N LYS A 329 17.50 21.64 21.53
CA LYS A 329 16.54 22.69 21.88
C LYS A 329 15.13 22.12 21.78
N SER A 330 14.34 22.42 22.81
CA SER A 330 13.01 21.90 23.15
C SER A 330 12.12 21.61 21.93
N GLY A 331 11.87 20.33 21.69
CA GLY A 331 10.99 19.81 20.63
C GLY A 331 10.68 18.33 20.83
N ALA A 332 10.41 17.92 22.07
CA ALA A 332 10.21 16.51 22.44
C ALA A 332 9.06 15.85 21.64
N GLU A 333 7.97 16.58 21.42
CA GLU A 333 6.77 16.03 20.77
C GLU A 333 6.96 15.80 19.26
N LYS A 334 7.79 16.59 18.57
CA LYS A 334 8.03 16.41 17.12
C LYS A 334 9.00 15.26 16.79
N ILE A 335 9.80 14.84 17.77
CA ILE A 335 10.75 13.72 17.64
C ILE A 335 10.05 12.40 17.98
N GLU A 336 9.15 12.42 18.96
CA GLU A 336 8.34 11.26 19.35
C GLU A 336 7.20 10.95 18.35
N LEU A 337 6.79 11.94 17.54
CA LEU A 337 5.78 11.77 16.49
C LEU A 337 6.43 11.61 15.10
N THR A 338 6.65 10.35 14.70
CA THR A 338 6.31 9.80 13.36
C THR A 338 7.28 9.80 12.16
N ASN A 339 8.61 9.91 12.29
CA ASN A 339 9.47 9.60 11.11
C ASN A 339 10.71 8.75 11.35
N GLU A 340 11.34 8.74 12.52
CA GLU A 340 12.60 7.98 12.68
C GLU A 340 12.42 6.81 13.63
N GLN A 341 11.78 7.03 14.78
CA GLN A 341 11.60 5.98 15.77
C GLN A 341 10.57 4.92 15.33
N ASP A 342 9.42 5.33 14.78
CA ASP A 342 8.40 4.38 14.31
C ASP A 342 8.86 3.59 13.07
N GLU A 343 9.60 4.22 12.16
CA GLU A 343 10.23 3.55 11.01
C GLU A 343 11.36 2.60 11.46
N GLU A 344 12.02 2.91 12.58
CA GLU A 344 13.05 2.03 13.15
C GLU A 344 12.45 0.85 13.92
N ILE A 345 11.27 1.03 14.53
CA ILE A 345 10.47 -0.05 15.15
C ILE A 345 9.89 -0.97 14.06
N ILE A 346 9.56 -0.42 12.89
CA ILE A 346 8.96 -1.11 11.75
C ILE A 346 9.91 -1.05 10.55
N LYS A 347 10.93 -1.92 10.54
CA LYS A 347 11.88 -2.06 9.42
C LYS A 347 11.31 -2.92 8.29
N SER A 348 10.13 -2.52 7.81
CA SER A 348 9.43 -3.09 6.66
C SER A 348 9.47 -2.08 5.51
N GLU A 349 9.75 -2.53 4.29
CA GLU A 349 9.89 -1.66 3.12
C GLU A 349 8.59 -0.90 2.78
N VAL A 350 7.45 -1.47 3.17
CA VAL A 350 6.11 -0.93 2.93
C VAL A 350 5.56 -0.28 4.20
N GLU A 351 5.57 -0.99 5.33
CA GLU A 351 4.92 -0.50 6.56
C GLU A 351 5.77 0.53 7.30
N GLY A 352 7.09 0.49 7.12
CA GLY A 352 8.00 1.52 7.62
C GLY A 352 7.75 2.90 7.01
N LYS A 353 7.00 3.01 5.90
CA LYS A 353 6.65 4.32 5.30
C LYS A 353 5.30 4.87 5.79
N ILE A 354 4.51 4.09 6.52
CA ILE A 354 3.18 4.49 7.02
C ILE A 354 3.25 5.72 7.95
N PRO A 355 4.22 5.83 8.89
CA PRO A 355 4.34 7.01 9.74
C PRO A 355 4.60 8.30 8.93
N SER A 356 5.53 8.26 7.98
CA SER A 356 5.85 9.39 7.10
C SER A 356 4.68 9.78 6.18
N CYS A 357 3.95 8.81 5.62
CA CYS A 357 2.73 9.07 4.87
C CYS A 357 1.60 9.65 5.74
N SER A 358 1.48 9.24 7.00
CA SER A 358 0.49 9.81 7.93
C SER A 358 0.79 11.29 8.23
N LEU A 359 2.07 11.67 8.28
CA LEU A 359 2.47 13.04 8.54
C LEU A 359 2.46 13.93 7.28
N TYR A 360 2.97 13.44 6.15
CA TYR A 360 3.19 14.24 4.93
C TYR A 360 2.27 13.90 3.76
N GLY A 361 1.51 12.81 3.87
CA GLY A 361 0.67 12.28 2.81
C GLY A 361 1.47 11.56 1.73
N LEU A 362 0.73 10.96 0.79
CA LEU A 362 1.32 10.34 -0.40
C LEU A 362 2.10 11.34 -1.29
N LEU A 363 1.84 12.64 -1.17
CA LEU A 363 2.57 13.69 -1.91
C LEU A 363 3.95 13.99 -1.31
N GLY A 364 4.21 13.55 -0.08
CA GLY A 364 5.51 13.63 0.57
C GLY A 364 5.90 15.01 1.10
N LYS A 365 6.98 15.02 1.90
CA LYS A 365 7.46 16.19 2.65
C LYS A 365 7.74 17.41 1.78
N ASN A 366 8.48 17.22 0.68
CA ASN A 366 8.89 18.32 -0.19
C ASN A 366 7.71 19.04 -0.85
N PHE A 367 6.63 18.32 -1.15
CA PHE A 367 5.42 18.91 -1.68
C PHE A 367 4.69 19.71 -0.59
N LYS A 368 4.49 19.09 0.58
CA LYS A 368 3.78 19.70 1.70
C LYS A 368 4.47 20.95 2.24
N ASP A 369 5.80 20.94 2.33
CA ASP A 369 6.58 22.11 2.79
C ASP A 369 6.48 23.28 1.80
N ARG A 370 6.22 23.01 0.51
CA ARG A 370 6.15 24.03 -0.54
C ARG A 370 4.74 24.56 -0.81
N PHE A 371 3.73 23.70 -0.69
CA PHE A 371 2.35 24.02 -1.06
C PHE A 371 1.34 23.93 0.10
N GLY A 372 1.79 23.51 1.28
CA GLY A 372 0.92 23.28 2.43
C GLY A 372 0.07 22.01 2.28
N HIS A 373 -0.95 21.89 3.13
CA HIS A 373 -1.92 20.79 3.06
C HIS A 373 -2.89 21.00 1.88
N VAL A 374 -3.15 19.95 1.09
CA VAL A 374 -3.97 20.02 -0.14
C VAL A 374 -4.88 18.80 -0.25
N GLY A 375 -6.19 19.06 -0.27
CA GLY A 375 -7.19 18.01 -0.47
C GLY A 375 -7.48 17.22 0.81
N VAL A 376 -7.43 15.89 0.72
CA VAL A 376 -7.75 14.95 1.80
C VAL A 376 -6.49 14.45 2.52
N ALA A 377 -6.63 14.00 3.75
CA ALA A 377 -5.53 13.59 4.62
C ALA A 377 -4.65 12.47 4.02
N GLU A 378 -5.19 11.63 3.14
CA GLU A 378 -4.42 10.58 2.47
C GLU A 378 -3.42 11.15 1.45
N LEU A 379 -3.74 12.29 0.84
CA LEU A 379 -2.88 12.92 -0.17
C LEU A 379 -1.79 13.78 0.46
N SER A 380 -2.14 14.63 1.43
CA SER A 380 -1.21 15.59 2.04
C SER A 380 -0.89 15.32 3.51
N GLY A 381 -1.34 14.20 4.08
CA GLY A 381 -1.07 13.79 5.46
C GLY A 381 -2.07 14.39 6.43
N LEU A 382 -2.25 13.75 7.58
CA LEU A 382 -3.22 14.15 8.62
C LEU A 382 -2.93 15.56 9.14
N VAL A 383 -1.65 15.95 9.20
CA VAL A 383 -1.22 17.22 9.77
C VAL A 383 -1.58 18.40 8.85
N GLY A 384 -2.17 19.47 9.38
CA GLY A 384 -2.62 20.62 8.60
C GLY A 384 -3.96 20.41 7.88
N SER A 385 -4.69 19.33 8.22
CA SER A 385 -6.08 19.17 7.79
C SER A 385 -6.93 20.35 8.27
N SER A 386 -7.96 20.72 7.50
CA SER A 386 -8.75 21.92 7.78
C SER A 386 -9.55 21.86 9.09
N ASN A 387 -9.94 20.66 9.53
CA ASN A 387 -10.66 20.43 10.78
C ASN A 387 -10.15 19.16 11.46
N PRO A 388 -10.21 19.10 12.81
CA PRO A 388 -9.99 17.85 13.52
C PRO A 388 -11.11 16.85 13.22
N VAL A 389 -10.76 15.57 13.19
CA VAL A 389 -11.69 14.45 12.94
C VAL A 389 -11.61 13.48 14.12
N ASP A 390 -12.74 13.27 14.79
CA ASP A 390 -12.85 12.34 15.92
C ASP A 390 -13.69 11.08 15.60
N HIS A 391 -14.19 10.99 14.37
CA HIS A 391 -15.05 9.89 13.87
C HIS A 391 -16.31 9.67 14.72
N GLY A 392 -16.86 10.74 15.33
CA GLY A 392 -18.08 10.69 16.12
C GLY A 392 -17.90 10.14 17.54
N VAL A 393 -16.65 9.91 17.98
CA VAL A 393 -16.31 9.47 19.33
C VAL A 393 -15.30 10.45 19.94
N PRO A 394 -15.53 11.01 21.14
CA PRO A 394 -14.58 11.94 21.75
C PRO A 394 -13.17 11.37 21.88
N TYR A 395 -12.17 12.20 21.60
CA TYR A 395 -10.77 11.78 21.69
C TYR A 395 -10.40 11.34 23.12
N SER A 396 -9.79 10.17 23.22
CA SER A 396 -9.15 9.65 24.42
C SER A 396 -8.07 8.65 24.01
N LEU A 397 -7.03 8.48 24.84
CA LEU A 397 -6.19 7.29 24.76
C LEU A 397 -6.90 6.17 25.49
N THR A 398 -6.98 5.00 24.85
CA THR A 398 -7.78 3.88 25.36
C THR A 398 -6.98 2.97 26.29
N GLU A 399 -7.66 2.14 27.08
CA GLU A 399 -7.01 1.16 27.96
C GLU A 399 -6.19 0.13 27.15
N GLU A 400 -6.67 -0.24 25.95
CA GLU A 400 -5.97 -1.10 25.01
C GLU A 400 -4.66 -0.47 24.53
N PHE A 401 -4.67 0.83 24.24
CA PHE A 401 -3.48 1.57 23.84
C PHE A 401 -2.39 1.54 24.93
N VAL A 402 -2.77 1.76 26.19
CA VAL A 402 -1.84 1.72 27.32
C VAL A 402 -1.18 0.34 27.45
N ARG A 403 -1.90 -0.74 27.12
CA ARG A 403 -1.43 -2.12 27.31
C ARG A 403 -0.47 -2.58 26.24
N VAL A 404 -0.76 -2.28 24.98
CA VAL A 404 0.15 -2.62 23.88
C VAL A 404 1.49 -1.86 23.97
N TYR A 405 1.51 -0.74 24.72
CA TYR A 405 2.71 0.05 25.03
C TYR A 405 3.49 -0.41 26.26
N ARG A 406 3.14 -1.55 26.87
CA ARG A 406 3.89 -2.12 28.02
C ARG A 406 5.19 -2.80 27.59
N MET A 407 6.11 -2.02 27.04
CA MET A 407 7.35 -2.45 26.38
C MET A 407 8.57 -2.45 27.32
N HIS A 408 8.38 -2.81 28.59
CA HIS A 408 9.47 -2.88 29.57
C HIS A 408 10.67 -3.78 29.17
N PRO A 409 10.48 -4.89 28.43
CA PRO A 409 11.59 -5.73 27.92
C PRO A 409 12.59 -5.02 27.01
N LEU A 410 12.30 -3.80 26.54
CA LEU A 410 13.26 -2.98 25.79
C LEU A 410 14.45 -2.52 26.65
N LEU A 411 14.30 -2.48 27.98
CA LEU A 411 15.37 -2.03 28.87
C LEU A 411 16.43 -3.13 29.07
N PRO A 412 17.71 -2.88 28.77
CA PRO A 412 18.77 -3.85 29.07
C PRO A 412 19.06 -3.92 30.57
N ASP A 413 19.74 -4.97 31.04
CA ASP A 413 20.16 -5.06 32.45
C ASP A 413 21.29 -4.06 32.80
N LYS A 414 22.15 -3.76 31.82
CA LYS A 414 23.31 -2.88 31.99
C LYS A 414 23.45 -1.91 30.82
N LEU A 415 23.96 -0.71 31.09
CA LEU A 415 24.39 0.25 30.07
C LEU A 415 25.91 0.20 29.91
N ARG A 416 26.36 0.04 28.66
CA ARG A 416 27.77 0.03 28.24
C ARG A 416 28.25 1.44 27.97
N LEU A 417 28.86 2.07 28.96
CA LEU A 417 29.41 3.40 28.84
C LEU A 417 30.61 3.41 27.89
N ARG A 418 30.57 4.26 26.88
CA ARG A 418 31.63 4.40 25.88
C ARG A 418 32.53 5.59 26.16
N ASN A 419 33.81 5.44 25.84
CA ASN A 419 34.78 6.52 25.97
C ASN A 419 34.67 7.47 24.77
N ILE A 420 34.05 8.63 24.98
CA ILE A 420 33.83 9.66 23.96
C ILE A 420 35.10 10.46 23.59
N HIS A 421 36.19 10.28 24.32
CA HIS A 421 37.47 10.98 24.09
C HIS A 421 38.50 10.11 23.38
N ALA A 422 38.30 8.80 23.35
CA ALA A 422 39.17 7.88 22.63
C ALA A 422 38.87 7.89 21.12
N SER A 423 39.90 7.61 20.31
CA SER A 423 39.75 7.47 18.87
C SER A 423 38.75 6.35 18.52
N PRO A 424 37.78 6.58 17.63
CA PRO A 424 36.79 5.57 17.25
C PRO A 424 37.45 4.33 16.64
N GLY A 425 36.89 3.15 16.92
CA GLY A 425 37.31 1.89 16.31
C GLY A 425 36.91 1.77 14.82
N PRO A 426 37.15 0.60 14.19
CA PRO A 426 36.93 0.37 12.75
C PRO A 426 35.49 0.67 12.27
N ASN A 427 34.49 0.59 13.15
CA ASN A 427 33.08 0.88 12.85
C ASN A 427 32.63 2.30 13.28
N LYS A 428 33.57 3.23 13.48
CA LYS A 428 33.31 4.54 14.12
C LYS A 428 32.72 4.45 15.54
N SER A 429 32.71 3.26 16.16
CA SER A 429 32.20 3.07 17.51
C SER A 429 33.26 3.47 18.55
N PRO A 430 32.95 4.32 19.54
CA PRO A 430 33.88 4.59 20.62
C PRO A 430 34.08 3.33 21.48
N PRO A 431 35.29 3.09 22.02
CA PRO A 431 35.59 1.90 22.79
C PRO A 431 34.78 1.86 24.10
N LEU A 432 34.54 0.65 24.60
CA LEU A 432 33.90 0.42 25.89
C LEU A 432 34.82 0.97 27.00
N ASP A 433 34.23 1.70 27.94
CA ASP A 433 34.91 2.24 29.12
C ASP A 433 34.54 1.44 30.37
N THR A 434 33.25 1.45 30.72
CA THR A 434 32.70 0.77 31.88
C THR A 434 31.27 0.28 31.61
N GLU A 435 30.79 -0.67 32.41
CA GLU A 435 29.38 -1.05 32.44
C GLU A 435 28.76 -0.57 33.74
N ILE A 436 27.53 -0.08 33.68
CA ILE A 436 26.74 0.33 34.84
C ILE A 436 25.40 -0.39 34.82
N ASP A 437 24.99 -0.95 35.96
CA ASP A 437 23.71 -1.65 36.07
C ASP A 437 22.55 -0.65 35.93
N MET A 438 21.48 -0.99 35.20
CA MET A 438 20.37 -0.07 34.96
C MET A 438 19.64 0.35 36.24
N VAL A 439 19.70 -0.46 37.29
CA VAL A 439 19.19 -0.09 38.63
C VAL A 439 19.88 1.15 39.23
N GLU A 440 21.10 1.45 38.79
CA GLU A 440 21.84 2.65 39.18
C GLU A 440 21.45 3.88 38.36
N LEU A 441 20.72 3.69 37.27
CA LEU A 441 20.35 4.73 36.31
C LEU A 441 18.87 5.15 36.40
N ILE A 442 18.13 4.61 37.36
CA ILE A 442 16.70 4.86 37.54
C ILE A 442 16.40 5.71 38.79
N GLY A 443 15.31 6.46 38.73
CA GLY A 443 14.83 7.31 39.83
C GLY A 443 15.84 8.35 40.30
N LYS A 444 15.79 8.70 41.59
CA LYS A 444 16.67 9.73 42.18
C LYS A 444 18.16 9.37 42.06
N LYS A 445 18.49 8.10 42.28
CA LYS A 445 19.85 7.56 42.14
C LYS A 445 20.37 7.72 40.71
N GLY A 446 19.49 7.48 39.73
CA GLY A 446 19.77 7.71 38.33
C GLY A 446 20.11 9.16 38.01
N THR A 447 19.37 10.12 38.58
CA THR A 447 19.65 11.56 38.41
C THR A 447 21.03 11.93 38.95
N GLU A 448 21.40 11.43 40.13
CA GLU A 448 22.73 11.63 40.71
C GLU A 448 23.83 11.02 39.84
N ASN A 449 23.63 9.80 39.34
CA ASN A 449 24.63 9.13 38.50
C ASN A 449 24.73 9.76 37.11
N LEU A 450 23.63 10.26 36.53
CA LEU A 450 23.66 11.03 35.28
C LEU A 450 24.51 12.29 35.41
N SER A 451 24.46 12.97 36.56
CA SER A 451 25.30 14.15 36.81
C SER A 451 26.80 13.82 36.82
N LYS A 452 27.18 12.60 37.24
CA LYS A 452 28.56 12.11 37.25
C LYS A 452 29.03 11.64 35.88
N ILE A 453 28.17 10.93 35.13
CA ILE A 453 28.48 10.40 33.79
C ILE A 453 28.55 11.53 32.76
N GLY A 454 27.65 12.50 32.88
CA GLY A 454 27.45 13.58 31.93
C GLY A 454 26.57 13.18 30.74
N LEU A 455 25.70 14.11 30.32
CA LEU A 455 24.67 13.89 29.29
C LEU A 455 25.24 13.35 27.97
N ARG A 456 26.36 13.92 27.49
CA ARG A 456 26.97 13.54 26.21
C ARG A 456 27.43 12.08 26.20
N LYS A 457 28.08 11.64 27.28
CA LYS A 457 28.58 10.28 27.40
C LYS A 457 27.42 9.28 27.48
N GLN A 458 26.36 9.62 28.22
CA GLN A 458 25.15 8.81 28.33
C GLN A 458 24.48 8.60 26.97
N ILE A 459 24.18 9.68 26.24
CA ILE A 459 23.49 9.61 24.93
C ILE A 459 24.31 8.79 23.92
N VAL A 460 25.61 9.07 23.78
CA VAL A 460 26.47 8.34 22.84
C VAL A 460 26.52 6.85 23.18
N SER A 461 26.52 6.51 24.48
CA SER A 461 26.52 5.12 24.93
C SER A 461 25.21 4.42 24.59
N MET A 462 24.06 5.07 24.84
CA MET A 462 22.73 4.57 24.49
C MET A 462 22.58 4.35 22.98
N CYS A 463 23.00 5.30 22.14
CA CYS A 463 22.90 5.18 20.68
C CYS A 463 23.75 4.05 20.09
N HIS A 464 24.75 3.56 20.81
CA HIS A 464 25.62 2.46 20.36
C HIS A 464 25.34 1.14 21.08
N GLN A 465 24.21 1.04 21.78
CA GLN A 465 23.78 -0.18 22.43
C GLN A 465 22.36 -0.52 21.96
N ALA A 466 22.15 -1.76 21.51
CA ALA A 466 20.82 -2.24 21.19
C ALA A 466 19.95 -2.32 22.46
N CYS A 467 18.67 -2.01 22.32
CA CYS A 467 17.65 -2.32 23.32
C CYS A 467 17.37 -3.84 23.37
N GLY A 468 16.65 -4.27 24.41
CA GLY A 468 16.12 -5.63 24.49
C GLY A 468 15.00 -5.87 23.46
N ALA A 469 14.74 -7.14 23.14
CA ALA A 469 13.63 -7.53 22.26
C ALA A 469 12.32 -7.72 23.04
N LEU A 470 11.18 -7.53 22.39
CA LEU A 470 9.85 -7.77 22.99
C LEU A 470 9.44 -9.24 22.85
N GLU A 471 10.17 -10.10 23.57
CA GLU A 471 9.99 -11.55 23.56
C GLU A 471 9.76 -12.09 24.99
N LEU A 472 9.31 -13.33 25.08
CA LEU A 472 9.24 -14.05 26.35
C LEU A 472 10.63 -14.15 27.01
N TRP A 473 10.64 -14.32 28.33
CA TRP A 473 11.85 -14.38 29.18
C TRP A 473 12.84 -13.20 29.09
N ASN A 474 12.46 -12.09 28.44
CA ASN A 474 13.30 -10.90 28.35
C ASN A 474 12.89 -9.75 29.29
N TYR A 475 12.13 -10.06 30.35
CA TYR A 475 11.69 -9.04 31.32
C TYR A 475 12.79 -8.72 32.35
N PRO A 476 13.24 -7.45 32.48
CA PRO A 476 14.40 -7.11 33.31
C PRO A 476 14.19 -7.42 34.79
N ILE A 477 15.18 -8.06 35.41
CA ILE A 477 15.07 -8.54 36.80
C ILE A 477 14.95 -7.37 37.77
N PHE A 478 15.65 -6.26 37.52
CA PHE A 478 15.61 -5.09 38.41
C PHE A 478 14.23 -4.43 38.47
N LEU A 479 13.38 -4.60 37.45
CA LEU A 479 12.00 -4.09 37.47
C LEU A 479 11.09 -4.90 38.39
N ARG A 480 11.49 -6.12 38.79
CA ARG A 480 10.75 -6.95 39.74
C ARG A 480 10.79 -6.40 41.19
N ASN A 481 11.77 -5.55 41.48
CA ASN A 481 12.01 -4.97 42.81
C ASN A 481 12.22 -3.44 42.70
N LEU A 482 11.37 -2.78 41.90
CA LEU A 482 11.47 -1.34 41.67
C LEU A 482 10.82 -0.53 42.80
N VAL A 483 11.47 0.57 43.19
CA VAL A 483 10.86 1.57 44.07
C VAL A 483 9.90 2.44 43.24
N ALA A 484 8.61 2.37 43.55
CA ALA A 484 7.60 3.18 42.89
C ALA A 484 7.61 4.62 43.40
N HIS A 485 7.23 5.57 42.54
CA HIS A 485 7.09 6.98 42.93
C HIS A 485 5.61 7.37 43.10
N ASN A 486 5.39 8.40 43.92
CA ASN A 486 4.15 9.15 43.97
C ASN A 486 4.03 10.08 42.75
N VAL A 487 2.85 10.71 42.59
CA VAL A 487 2.59 11.65 41.48
C VAL A 487 3.54 12.86 41.52
N ASP A 488 4.01 13.24 42.70
CA ASP A 488 4.98 14.32 42.91
C ASP A 488 6.45 13.91 42.68
N GLY A 489 6.70 12.66 42.27
CA GLY A 489 8.04 12.12 42.04
C GLY A 489 8.79 11.71 43.31
N THR A 490 8.15 11.72 44.48
CA THR A 490 8.74 11.21 45.73
C THR A 490 8.68 9.69 45.79
N ASP A 491 9.67 9.08 46.44
CA ASP A 491 9.71 7.62 46.62
C ASP A 491 8.61 7.17 47.58
N ARG A 492 7.89 6.11 47.22
CA ARG A 492 6.97 5.47 48.15
C ARG A 492 7.75 4.67 49.20
N PRO A 493 7.38 4.75 50.48
CA PRO A 493 8.04 3.98 51.53
C PRO A 493 7.78 2.49 51.33
N GLY A 494 8.86 1.73 51.11
CA GLY A 494 8.88 0.28 50.92
C GLY A 494 9.08 -0.14 49.46
N PRO A 495 9.89 -1.18 49.18
CA PRO A 495 9.82 -1.85 47.88
C PRO A 495 8.40 -2.40 47.78
N VAL A 496 7.60 -1.79 46.92
CA VAL A 496 6.24 -2.26 46.77
C VAL A 496 6.35 -3.65 46.11
N GLU A 497 5.99 -4.73 46.81
CA GLU A 497 5.68 -6.02 46.18
C GLU A 497 4.62 -5.87 45.04
N VAL A 498 4.00 -4.69 45.01
CA VAL A 498 2.89 -4.20 44.18
C VAL A 498 3.36 -3.01 43.29
N SER A 499 4.56 -3.06 42.71
CA SER A 499 5.04 -2.04 41.75
C SER A 499 4.34 -2.20 40.38
N PRO A 500 3.96 -1.10 39.68
CA PRO A 500 3.52 -1.10 38.28
C PRO A 500 4.44 -1.83 37.31
N SER A 501 5.72 -1.97 37.68
CA SER A 501 6.78 -2.60 36.89
C SER A 501 6.96 -4.09 37.17
N ASN A 502 6.19 -4.69 38.10
CA ASN A 502 6.21 -6.14 38.27
C ASN A 502 5.37 -6.76 37.17
N PHE A 503 5.95 -7.72 36.44
CA PHE A 503 5.25 -8.48 35.40
C PHE A 503 3.92 -9.05 35.92
N GLY A 504 3.94 -9.66 37.11
CA GLY A 504 2.73 -10.18 37.76
C GLY A 504 1.69 -9.12 38.15
N PHE A 505 2.12 -7.92 38.57
CA PHE A 505 1.18 -6.84 38.88
C PHE A 505 0.58 -6.21 37.63
N THR A 506 1.36 -6.17 36.54
CA THR A 506 0.85 -5.78 35.22
C THR A 506 -0.27 -6.72 34.76
N LEU A 507 -0.07 -8.04 34.89
CA LEU A 507 -1.11 -9.02 34.61
C LEU A 507 -2.33 -8.85 35.54
N TYR A 508 -2.10 -8.62 36.83
CA TYR A 508 -3.18 -8.37 37.80
C TYR A 508 -4.03 -7.14 37.42
N ARG A 509 -3.39 -5.99 37.14
CA ARG A 509 -4.08 -4.76 36.69
C ARG A 509 -4.86 -4.98 35.42
N ASP A 510 -4.30 -5.81 34.54
CA ASP A 510 -4.90 -6.10 33.26
C ASP A 510 -6.23 -6.83 33.43
N ARG A 511 -6.29 -7.78 34.38
CA ARG A 511 -7.51 -8.51 34.79
C ARG A 511 -8.46 -7.66 35.63
N GLU A 512 -7.97 -6.88 36.59
CA GLU A 512 -8.78 -6.01 37.47
C GLU A 512 -9.62 -5.00 36.67
N ARG A 513 -9.09 -4.51 35.55
CA ARG A 513 -9.79 -3.55 34.67
C ARG A 513 -10.68 -4.20 33.62
N ASN A 514 -10.92 -5.52 33.69
CA ASN A 514 -11.79 -6.28 32.78
C ASN A 514 -11.48 -6.08 31.29
N VAL A 515 -10.21 -5.91 30.94
CA VAL A 515 -9.86 -5.84 29.52
C VAL A 515 -9.71 -7.24 28.98
N ALA A 516 -10.06 -7.36 27.70
CA ALA A 516 -9.98 -8.59 26.95
C ALA A 516 -8.60 -9.27 27.08
N ARG A 517 -8.65 -10.58 27.29
CA ARG A 517 -7.50 -11.47 27.16
C ARG A 517 -7.09 -11.58 25.70
N TYR A 518 -5.95 -12.19 25.41
CA TYR A 518 -5.32 -12.13 24.09
C TYR A 518 -6.27 -12.51 22.94
N ASN A 519 -7.00 -13.62 23.07
CA ASN A 519 -7.90 -14.10 22.01
C ASN A 519 -9.13 -13.20 21.81
N ASP A 520 -9.77 -12.79 22.90
CA ASP A 520 -10.89 -11.83 22.84
C ASP A 520 -10.44 -10.47 22.29
N PHE A 521 -9.22 -10.05 22.60
CA PHE A 521 -8.63 -8.83 22.09
C PHE A 521 -8.45 -8.89 20.57
N ARG A 522 -7.93 -10.02 20.06
CA ARG A 522 -7.83 -10.28 18.62
C ARG A 522 -9.21 -10.30 17.94
N ARG A 523 -10.22 -10.92 18.56
CA ARG A 523 -11.60 -10.88 18.04
C ARG A 523 -12.15 -9.45 17.98
N GLY A 524 -11.89 -8.64 19.01
CA GLY A 524 -12.28 -7.23 19.04
C GLY A 524 -11.66 -6.40 17.90
N LEU A 525 -10.46 -6.79 17.45
CA LEU A 525 -9.76 -6.21 16.31
C LEU A 525 -10.09 -6.85 14.96
N LEU A 526 -11.07 -7.77 14.92
CA LEU A 526 -11.42 -8.57 13.72
C LEU A 526 -10.26 -9.43 13.19
N MET A 527 -9.30 -9.78 14.06
CA MET A 527 -8.20 -10.68 13.77
C MET A 527 -8.60 -12.13 14.03
N ILE A 528 -7.92 -13.07 13.36
CA ILE A 528 -8.15 -14.50 13.54
C ILE A 528 -7.63 -14.91 14.93
N PRO A 529 -8.47 -15.45 15.85
CA PRO A 529 -8.01 -15.94 17.15
C PRO A 529 -7.22 -17.23 16.99
N ILE A 530 -6.32 -17.52 17.93
CA ILE A 530 -5.58 -18.78 17.95
C ILE A 530 -6.45 -19.91 18.51
N THR A 531 -6.28 -21.11 18.00
CA THR A 531 -6.94 -22.32 18.52
C THR A 531 -5.99 -23.26 19.24
N LYS A 532 -4.67 -23.09 19.03
CA LYS A 532 -3.60 -23.88 19.64
C LYS A 532 -2.36 -23.02 19.86
N TRP A 533 -1.48 -23.43 20.77
CA TRP A 533 -0.26 -22.70 21.12
C TRP A 533 0.73 -22.58 19.95
N GLU A 534 0.76 -23.58 19.07
CA GLU A 534 1.61 -23.64 17.88
C GLU A 534 1.27 -22.55 16.85
N GLU A 535 0.06 -21.97 16.91
CA GLU A 535 -0.34 -20.84 16.05
C GLU A 535 0.17 -19.49 16.59
N LEU A 536 0.56 -19.43 17.87
CA LEU A 536 1.08 -18.22 18.50
C LEU A 536 2.60 -18.08 18.32
N THR A 537 3.33 -19.18 18.51
CA THR A 537 4.80 -19.21 18.44
C THR A 537 5.30 -20.57 17.94
N GLY A 538 6.46 -20.58 17.28
CA GLY A 538 7.16 -21.79 16.85
C GLY A 538 8.17 -22.33 17.87
N GLU A 539 8.36 -21.65 19.01
CA GLU A 539 9.33 -22.06 20.04
C GLU A 539 8.74 -23.15 20.95
N GLU A 540 9.28 -24.37 20.85
CA GLU A 540 8.79 -25.54 21.62
C GLU A 540 8.85 -25.31 23.14
N GLU A 541 9.90 -24.66 23.65
CA GLU A 541 10.04 -24.34 25.09
C GLU A 541 8.96 -23.36 25.55
N ALA A 542 8.57 -22.42 24.70
CA ALA A 542 7.52 -21.45 24.99
C ALA A 542 6.16 -22.12 25.00
N ILE A 543 5.88 -22.98 24.02
CA ILE A 543 4.65 -23.76 23.94
C ILE A 543 4.48 -24.64 25.18
N GLU A 544 5.52 -25.34 25.60
CA GLU A 544 5.48 -26.20 26.78
C GLU A 544 5.23 -25.39 28.06
N THR A 545 5.89 -24.24 28.21
CA THR A 545 5.68 -23.36 29.36
C THR A 545 4.26 -22.78 29.37
N LEU A 546 3.75 -22.35 28.21
CA LEU A 546 2.37 -21.86 28.08
C LEU A 546 1.37 -22.95 28.44
N ARG A 547 1.59 -24.19 27.98
CA ARG A 547 0.76 -25.34 28.32
C ARG A 547 0.82 -25.68 29.81
N GLN A 548 1.98 -25.54 30.46
CA GLN A 548 2.09 -25.74 31.91
C GLN A 548 1.35 -24.68 32.73
N VAL A 549 1.31 -23.43 32.26
CA VAL A 549 0.72 -22.30 32.99
C VAL A 549 -0.78 -22.15 32.71
N TYR A 550 -1.21 -22.31 31.46
CA TYR A 550 -2.57 -22.07 30.99
C TYR A 550 -3.32 -23.35 30.61
N ASN A 551 -2.70 -24.53 30.77
CA ASN A 551 -3.21 -25.80 30.24
C ASN A 551 -3.38 -25.72 28.70
N ASP A 552 -4.36 -26.41 28.13
CA ASP A 552 -4.71 -26.29 26.71
C ASP A 552 -5.80 -25.23 26.45
N ASP A 553 -6.03 -24.29 27.40
CA ASP A 553 -7.03 -23.24 27.27
C ASP A 553 -6.42 -21.92 26.76
N VAL A 554 -6.48 -21.72 25.45
CA VAL A 554 -5.98 -20.51 24.78
C VAL A 554 -6.79 -19.24 25.12
N GLU A 555 -8.01 -19.37 25.64
CA GLU A 555 -8.83 -18.22 26.03
C GLU A 555 -8.33 -17.57 27.31
N GLU A 556 -7.65 -18.33 28.16
CA GLU A 556 -7.09 -17.84 29.41
C GLU A 556 -5.76 -17.09 29.23
N LEU A 557 -5.20 -17.07 28.02
CA LEU A 557 -3.93 -16.39 27.72
C LEU A 557 -4.02 -14.87 27.98
N ASP A 558 -3.25 -14.37 28.94
CA ASP A 558 -3.17 -12.94 29.21
C ASP A 558 -2.61 -12.16 28.01
N LEU A 559 -3.15 -10.95 27.78
CA LEU A 559 -2.80 -10.11 26.64
C LEU A 559 -1.29 -9.86 26.54
N LEU A 560 -0.63 -9.40 27.61
CA LEU A 560 0.80 -9.11 27.59
C LEU A 560 1.64 -10.34 27.24
N VAL A 561 1.26 -11.52 27.76
CA VAL A 561 1.97 -12.77 27.45
C VAL A 561 1.83 -13.11 25.98
N GLY A 562 0.62 -13.00 25.43
CA GLY A 562 0.39 -13.20 24.00
C GLY A 562 1.15 -12.21 23.13
N LEU A 563 1.18 -10.92 23.47
CA LEU A 563 1.93 -9.90 22.71
C LEU A 563 3.44 -10.17 22.67
N LEU A 564 4.01 -10.68 23.76
CA LEU A 564 5.42 -11.04 23.83
C LEU A 564 5.72 -12.36 23.13
N ALA A 565 4.83 -13.34 23.23
CA ALA A 565 4.99 -14.67 22.63
C ALA A 565 4.71 -14.71 21.12
N GLU A 566 3.87 -13.80 20.61
CA GLU A 566 3.46 -13.78 19.21
C GLU A 566 4.65 -13.67 18.27
N LYS A 567 4.71 -14.60 17.30
CA LYS A 567 5.71 -14.59 16.22
C LYS A 567 5.68 -13.25 15.49
N LYS A 568 6.79 -12.51 15.52
CA LYS A 568 6.89 -11.18 14.91
C LYS A 568 7.00 -11.26 13.39
N ILE A 569 6.38 -10.29 12.71
CA ILE A 569 6.59 -10.07 11.28
C ILE A 569 8.06 -9.68 11.05
N LYS A 570 8.67 -10.16 9.97
CA LYS A 570 10.07 -9.85 9.66
C LYS A 570 10.28 -8.33 9.57
N GLY A 571 11.17 -7.82 10.43
CA GLY A 571 11.48 -6.39 10.52
C GLY A 571 10.67 -5.62 11.57
N PHE A 572 9.67 -6.26 12.20
CA PHE A 572 8.91 -5.66 13.30
C PHE A 572 9.58 -5.95 14.64
N ALA A 573 9.63 -4.94 15.51
CA ALA A 573 9.98 -5.12 16.91
C ALA A 573 8.77 -5.41 17.82
N ILE A 574 7.54 -5.19 17.33
CA ILE A 574 6.27 -5.37 18.06
C ILE A 574 5.40 -6.44 17.38
N SER A 575 4.46 -7.03 18.12
CA SER A 575 3.51 -8.00 17.56
C SER A 575 2.53 -7.36 16.56
N GLU A 576 1.97 -8.16 15.67
CA GLU A 576 0.93 -7.71 14.73
C GLU A 576 -0.29 -7.21 15.52
N THR A 577 -0.67 -7.92 16.58
CA THR A 577 -1.79 -7.52 17.46
C THR A 577 -1.56 -6.12 18.07
N ALA A 578 -0.35 -5.80 18.52
CA ALA A 578 -0.01 -4.47 19.02
C ALA A 578 0.01 -3.41 17.91
N PHE A 579 0.48 -3.78 16.71
CA PHE A 579 0.58 -2.90 15.56
C PHE A 579 -0.78 -2.35 15.10
N PHE A 580 -1.85 -3.15 15.11
CA PHE A 580 -3.18 -2.66 14.73
C PHE A 580 -3.71 -1.55 15.65
N ILE A 581 -3.49 -1.68 16.96
CA ILE A 581 -3.84 -0.62 17.92
C ILE A 581 -2.94 0.61 17.70
N PHE A 582 -1.65 0.39 17.48
CA PHE A 582 -0.72 1.46 17.19
C PHE A 582 -1.17 2.25 15.96
N LEU A 583 -1.54 1.57 14.87
CA LEU A 583 -1.99 2.18 13.62
C LEU A 583 -3.18 3.12 13.86
N ILE A 584 -4.23 2.62 14.50
CA ILE A 584 -5.45 3.41 14.74
C ILE A 584 -5.14 4.58 15.67
N MET A 585 -4.46 4.32 16.79
CA MET A 585 -4.25 5.34 17.82
C MET A 585 -3.20 6.37 17.42
N ALA A 586 -2.16 6.00 16.65
CA ALA A 586 -1.18 6.94 16.13
C ALA A 586 -1.80 7.93 15.15
N THR A 587 -2.64 7.44 14.24
CA THR A 587 -3.46 8.30 13.37
C THR A 587 -4.36 9.21 14.21
N ARG A 588 -5.07 8.63 15.19
CA ARG A 588 -6.03 9.34 16.03
C ARG A 588 -5.42 10.49 16.85
N ARG A 589 -4.19 10.32 17.34
CA ARG A 589 -3.44 11.39 18.05
C ARG A 589 -3.20 12.63 17.19
N LEU A 590 -3.07 12.46 15.87
CA LEU A 590 -2.82 13.56 14.94
C LEU A 590 -4.12 14.16 14.39
N GLU A 591 -5.06 13.33 13.95
CA GLU A 591 -6.28 13.80 13.29
C GLU A 591 -7.26 14.49 14.24
N ALA A 592 -7.31 14.08 15.52
CA ALA A 592 -8.30 14.59 16.46
C ALA A 592 -7.84 15.88 17.16
N ASP A 593 -6.58 16.27 17.03
CA ASP A 593 -6.02 17.44 17.68
C ASP A 593 -6.08 18.67 16.76
N ARG A 594 -6.72 19.73 17.25
CA ARG A 594 -6.77 21.05 16.60
C ARG A 594 -5.38 21.60 16.28
N PHE A 595 -4.39 21.39 17.14
CA PHE A 595 -3.03 21.94 16.97
C PHE A 595 -2.22 21.21 15.90
N PHE A 596 -2.63 20.00 15.53
CA PHE A 596 -2.10 19.28 14.38
C PHE A 596 -2.98 19.42 13.13
N THR A 597 -4.18 19.99 13.23
CA THR A 597 -5.11 20.17 12.10
C THR A 597 -5.42 21.65 11.86
N SER A 598 -6.59 22.14 12.30
CA SER A 598 -7.11 23.48 11.97
C SER A 598 -6.15 24.61 12.38
N ASP A 599 -5.47 24.45 13.51
CA ASP A 599 -4.59 25.44 14.11
C ASP A 599 -3.11 25.17 13.81
N PHE A 600 -2.81 24.23 12.91
CA PHE A 600 -1.46 23.99 12.43
C PHE A 600 -1.07 25.01 11.34
N ASN A 601 -1.01 26.29 11.71
CA ASN A 601 -0.75 27.41 10.80
C ASN A 601 0.23 28.44 11.40
N GLU A 602 0.67 29.41 10.58
CA GLU A 602 1.66 30.42 11.00
C GLU A 602 1.15 31.37 12.10
N GLU A 603 -0.17 31.57 12.19
CA GLU A 603 -0.79 32.48 13.17
C GLU A 603 -0.72 31.86 14.57
N THR A 604 -1.08 30.59 14.71
CA THR A 604 -1.02 29.87 15.99
C THR A 604 0.42 29.48 16.36
N CYS A 605 1.24 29.05 15.39
CA CYS A 605 2.60 28.56 15.67
C CYS A 605 3.70 29.64 15.65
N THR A 606 3.38 30.88 15.28
CA THR A 606 4.30 32.01 14.99
C THR A 606 5.31 31.76 13.85
N ARG A 607 5.56 32.80 13.04
CA ARG A 607 6.40 32.80 11.83
C ARG A 607 7.88 32.41 12.01
N ARG A 608 8.34 32.16 13.24
CA ARG A 608 9.73 31.75 13.54
C ARG A 608 10.06 30.30 13.15
N ARG A 609 9.12 29.54 12.56
CA ARG A 609 9.33 28.14 12.13
C ARG A 609 10.11 27.94 10.82
N GLY A 610 10.79 28.97 10.32
CA GLY A 610 12.08 28.75 9.66
C GLY A 610 13.13 28.30 10.67
N TRP A 611 12.89 27.20 11.39
CA TRP A 611 13.88 26.56 12.27
C TRP A 611 14.81 25.72 11.38
N ASN A 612 15.38 26.36 10.36
CA ASN A 612 16.51 25.85 9.59
C ASN A 612 17.77 26.18 10.40
N GLY A 613 18.32 25.18 11.07
CA GLY A 613 19.57 25.23 11.79
C GLY A 613 20.10 23.84 12.06
#